data_AF-E9DCZ9-F1
#
_entry.id   AF-E9DCZ9-F1
#
_cell.length_a   1.000
_cell.length_b   1.000
_cell.length_c   1.000
_cell.angle_alpha   90.00
_cell.angle_beta   90.00
_cell.angle_gamma   90.00
#
_symmetry.space_group_name_H-M   'P 1'
#
loop_
_entity.id
_entity.type
_entity.pdbx_description
1 polymer ?
#
loop_
_entity_poly.entity_id
_entity_poly.type
_entity_poly.pdbx_seq_one_letter_code
_entity_poly.pdbx_strand_id
1 'polypeptide(L)'
;MPVDRPLKKTSFWFNCRSVARFFTMSYIVRRGISTLIPPKIASPSAIGAAKDAARMERVGNFYAKLPRGPAPAVKPSGFFERYQAKHFGKKPTAKPLIHIIVGMTLLGYSIQYITHLRHHKNNAH
;
A
#
# COMPACT_ATOMS: atom_id res chain seq x y z
N MET A 1 -8.28 10.84 -65.66
CA MET A 1 -8.92 12.16 -65.90
C MET A 1 -10.15 11.87 -66.76
N PRO A 2 -11.37 12.41 -66.51
CA PRO A 2 -11.73 13.71 -65.90
C PRO A 2 -12.37 13.59 -64.49
N VAL A 3 -12.13 14.48 -63.51
CA VAL A 3 -12.58 15.89 -63.26
C VAL A 3 -13.90 15.99 -62.47
N ASP A 4 -13.80 16.74 -61.36
CA ASP A 4 -14.68 16.94 -60.20
C ASP A 4 -16.02 17.68 -60.45
N ARG A 5 -17.01 17.51 -59.54
CA ARG A 5 -17.38 18.55 -58.54
C ARG A 5 -18.51 18.19 -57.55
N PRO A 6 -18.59 18.90 -56.40
CA PRO A 6 -19.45 18.61 -55.24
C PRO A 6 -20.69 19.53 -55.13
N LEU A 7 -21.73 19.05 -54.44
CA LEU A 7 -22.88 19.84 -53.94
C LEU A 7 -22.74 19.97 -52.41
N LYS A 8 -22.27 21.10 -51.89
CA LYS A 8 -23.00 22.33 -51.49
C LYS A 8 -23.98 22.15 -50.31
N LYS A 9 -23.74 23.01 -49.29
CA LYS A 9 -24.67 23.59 -48.29
C LYS A 9 -25.01 22.66 -47.11
N THR A 10 -25.03 23.09 -45.85
CA THR A 10 -25.00 24.43 -45.24
C THR A 10 -24.70 24.28 -43.75
N SER A 11 -23.86 25.18 -43.27
CA SER A 11 -23.69 25.63 -41.89
C SER A 11 -25.01 26.08 -41.24
N PHE A 12 -25.28 25.68 -39.98
CA PHE A 12 -25.77 26.62 -38.95
C PHE A 12 -25.79 26.00 -37.54
N TRP A 13 -25.13 26.70 -36.61
CA TRP A 13 -25.54 26.97 -35.22
C TRP A 13 -25.45 25.86 -34.14
N PHE A 14 -24.54 25.98 -33.15
CA PHE A 14 -24.57 26.82 -31.93
C PHE A 14 -24.94 25.96 -30.71
N ASN A 15 -23.96 25.63 -29.86
CA ASN A 15 -24.19 25.74 -28.42
C ASN A 15 -22.86 25.92 -27.67
N CYS A 16 -22.43 27.17 -27.60
CA CYS A 16 -21.58 27.65 -26.53
C CYS A 16 -22.45 27.72 -25.27
N ARG A 17 -22.28 26.78 -24.33
CA ARG A 17 -22.79 26.93 -22.97
C ARG A 17 -21.63 26.95 -22.00
N SER A 18 -21.13 28.17 -21.85
CA SER A 18 -20.42 28.67 -20.68
C SER A 18 -21.15 28.25 -19.41
N VAL A 19 -20.47 27.51 -18.53
CA VAL A 19 -20.77 27.48 -17.10
C VAL A 19 -19.45 27.73 -16.38
N ALA A 20 -19.33 28.96 -15.88
CA ALA A 20 -18.32 29.41 -14.96
C ALA A 20 -18.16 28.41 -13.81
N ARG A 21 -16.99 27.75 -13.71
CA ARG A 21 -16.57 27.12 -12.48
C ARG A 21 -15.84 28.17 -11.65
N PHE A 22 -16.64 28.73 -10.75
CA PHE A 22 -16.29 29.51 -9.57
C PHE A 22 -14.89 29.22 -9.01
N PHE A 23 -14.19 30.30 -8.69
CA PHE A 23 -12.96 30.36 -7.92
C PHE A 23 -13.00 29.44 -6.68
N THR A 24 -12.13 28.43 -6.66
CA THR A 24 -11.60 27.85 -5.43
C THR A 24 -10.10 28.10 -5.40
N MET A 25 -9.68 29.22 -4.80
CA MET A 25 -8.34 29.32 -4.23
C MET A 25 -8.36 28.57 -2.90
N SER A 26 -8.18 27.25 -2.95
CA SER A 26 -7.82 26.49 -1.75
C SER A 26 -6.58 27.16 -1.16
N TYR A 27 -6.67 27.61 0.09
CA TYR A 27 -5.52 28.12 0.84
C TYR A 27 -4.55 26.95 1.01
N ILE A 28 -3.68 26.82 0.03
CA ILE A 28 -2.68 25.77 -0.07
C ILE A 28 -1.62 26.11 0.97
N VAL A 29 -1.70 25.47 2.14
CA VAL A 29 -0.63 25.35 3.15
C VAL A 29 0.55 24.52 2.57
N ARG A 30 0.94 24.75 1.31
CA ARG A 30 2.14 24.15 0.70
C ARG A 30 3.28 25.15 0.64
N ARG A 31 3.05 26.45 0.81
CA ARG A 31 4.13 27.46 0.73
C ARG A 31 5.07 27.46 1.95
N GLY A 32 4.58 27.13 3.15
CA GLY A 32 5.40 27.08 4.38
C GLY A 32 6.27 25.81 4.56
N ILE A 33 5.97 24.75 3.81
CA ILE A 33 6.73 23.48 3.80
C ILE A 33 7.63 23.35 2.55
N SER A 34 7.52 24.26 1.58
CA SER A 34 8.27 24.20 0.32
C SER A 34 9.73 24.67 0.41
N THR A 35 10.15 25.28 1.53
CA THR A 35 11.54 25.70 1.75
C THR A 35 12.32 24.78 2.69
N LEU A 36 11.66 23.92 3.45
CA LEU A 36 12.32 23.01 4.41
C LEU A 36 12.46 21.57 3.88
N ILE A 37 11.67 21.18 2.88
CA ILE A 37 11.69 19.82 2.35
C ILE A 37 11.83 19.91 0.83
N PRO A 38 13.06 19.83 0.29
CA PRO A 38 13.24 19.80 -1.15
C PRO A 38 12.53 18.55 -1.73
N PRO A 39 11.63 18.73 -2.71
CA PRO A 39 10.97 17.60 -3.34
C PRO A 39 12.00 16.81 -4.15
N LYS A 40 12.21 15.55 -3.76
CA LYS A 40 13.02 14.57 -4.48
C LYS A 40 14.51 14.93 -4.60
N ILE A 41 15.22 14.99 -3.48
CA ILE A 41 16.70 14.82 -3.48
C ILE A 41 17.10 13.36 -3.26
N ALA A 42 16.18 12.51 -2.78
CA ALA A 42 16.42 11.11 -2.47
C ALA A 42 15.90 10.12 -3.53
N SER A 43 15.52 10.58 -4.73
CA SER A 43 15.15 9.67 -5.83
C SER A 43 16.24 9.69 -6.91
N PRO A 44 16.69 8.52 -7.40
CA PRO A 44 17.76 8.43 -8.41
C PRO A 44 17.43 9.15 -9.73
N SER A 45 16.18 9.57 -9.93
CA SER A 45 15.74 10.36 -11.09
C SER A 45 15.89 11.88 -10.94
N ALA A 46 16.18 12.40 -9.74
CA ALA A 46 16.07 13.83 -9.44
C ALA A 46 17.40 14.51 -9.04
N ILE A 47 18.41 13.73 -8.68
CA ILE A 47 19.79 14.20 -8.79
C ILE A 47 20.17 14.01 -10.27
N GLY A 48 20.83 14.99 -10.89
CA GLY A 48 21.54 14.83 -12.16
C GLY A 48 22.70 13.84 -12.08
N ALA A 49 22.55 12.78 -11.27
CA ALA A 49 23.45 11.67 -11.10
C ALA A 49 23.43 10.89 -12.41
N ALA A 50 24.37 11.27 -13.27
CA ALA A 50 25.00 10.52 -14.33
C ALA A 50 24.18 9.33 -14.84
N LYS A 51 23.79 9.38 -16.13
CA LYS A 51 23.33 8.20 -16.90
C LYS A 51 24.19 6.95 -16.62
N ASP A 52 25.45 7.17 -16.25
CA ASP A 52 26.42 6.17 -15.81
C ASP A 52 26.06 5.47 -14.48
N ALA A 53 25.61 6.16 -13.43
CA ALA A 53 25.19 5.53 -12.18
C ALA A 53 23.98 4.61 -12.39
N ALA A 54 22.99 5.06 -13.17
CA ALA A 54 21.87 4.22 -13.58
C ALA A 54 22.30 3.07 -14.50
N ARG A 55 23.37 3.23 -15.30
CA ARG A 55 23.94 2.16 -16.14
C ARG A 55 24.64 1.10 -15.29
N MET A 56 25.42 1.54 -14.31
CA MET A 56 26.09 0.69 -13.34
C MET A 56 25.09 -0.08 -12.46
N GLU A 57 23.98 0.55 -12.05
CA GLU A 57 22.90 -0.13 -11.32
C GLU A 57 22.23 -1.23 -12.17
N ARG A 58 22.01 -1.00 -13.47
CA ARG A 58 21.47 -2.00 -14.40
C ARG A 58 22.41 -3.19 -14.58
N VAL A 59 23.72 -2.95 -14.67
CA VAL A 59 24.73 -4.02 -14.78
C VAL A 59 24.81 -4.82 -13.47
N GLY A 60 24.84 -4.16 -12.32
CA GLY A 60 24.79 -4.84 -11.02
C GLY A 60 23.50 -5.66 -10.84
N ASN A 61 22.35 -5.09 -11.20
CA ASN A 61 21.07 -5.77 -11.18
C ASN A 61 21.01 -6.96 -12.17
N PHE A 62 21.65 -6.86 -13.34
CA PHE A 62 21.73 -7.96 -14.30
C PHE A 62 22.44 -9.18 -13.69
N TYR A 63 23.61 -8.99 -13.09
CA TYR A 63 24.34 -10.07 -12.42
C TYR A 63 23.67 -10.53 -11.12
N ALA A 64 22.97 -9.64 -10.42
CA ALA A 64 22.17 -10.01 -9.27
C ALA A 64 20.95 -10.86 -9.64
N LYS A 65 20.41 -10.71 -10.86
CA LYS A 65 19.21 -11.39 -11.37
C LYS A 65 19.49 -12.54 -12.32
N LEU A 66 20.75 -12.90 -12.55
CA LEU A 66 21.07 -14.15 -13.23
C LEU A 66 20.26 -15.27 -12.55
N PRO A 67 19.65 -16.18 -13.32
CA PRO A 67 18.80 -17.23 -12.79
C PRO A 67 19.65 -18.16 -11.93
N ARG A 68 19.81 -17.76 -10.66
CA ARG A 68 20.29 -18.63 -9.60
C ARG A 68 19.18 -19.66 -9.40
N GLY A 69 19.58 -20.92 -9.15
CA GLY A 69 18.61 -21.96 -8.82
C GLY A 69 17.64 -21.50 -7.72
N PRO A 70 16.43 -22.09 -7.65
CA PRO A 70 15.40 -21.64 -6.73
C PRO A 70 15.97 -21.49 -5.33
N ALA A 71 15.87 -20.29 -4.76
CA ALA A 71 16.38 -20.01 -3.43
C ALA A 71 15.81 -21.06 -2.46
N PRO A 72 16.65 -21.69 -1.63
CA PRO A 72 16.20 -22.74 -0.73
C PRO A 72 15.07 -22.18 0.13
N ALA A 73 13.95 -22.92 0.18
CA ALA A 73 12.81 -22.51 0.98
C ALA A 73 13.28 -22.28 2.42
N VAL A 74 13.09 -21.06 2.93
CA VAL A 74 13.50 -20.66 4.28
C VAL A 74 12.91 -21.66 5.27
N LYS A 75 13.76 -22.52 5.82
CA LYS A 75 13.34 -23.50 6.83
C LYS A 75 13.07 -22.71 8.11
N PRO A 76 11.84 -22.72 8.65
CA PRO A 76 11.53 -21.96 9.85
C PRO A 76 12.31 -22.56 11.03
N SER A 77 13.21 -21.78 11.59
CA SER A 77 14.10 -22.20 12.68
C SER A 77 13.50 -21.84 14.04
N GLY A 78 12.85 -20.68 14.14
CA GLY A 78 12.22 -20.17 15.36
C GLY A 78 10.81 -20.68 15.62
N PHE A 79 10.36 -20.59 16.87
CA PHE A 79 8.98 -20.97 17.28
C PHE A 79 7.93 -20.14 16.52
N PHE A 80 8.11 -18.82 16.47
CA PHE A 80 7.24 -17.92 15.72
C PHE A 80 7.31 -18.19 14.20
N GLU A 81 8.50 -18.44 13.66
CA GLU A 81 8.65 -18.79 12.24
C GLU A 81 7.93 -20.09 11.88
N ARG A 82 7.93 -21.09 12.77
CA ARG A 82 7.20 -22.35 12.56
C ARG A 82 5.70 -22.14 12.57
N TYR A 83 5.18 -21.34 13.51
CA TYR A 83 3.78 -20.98 13.55
C TYR A 83 3.38 -20.17 12.30
N GLN A 84 4.22 -19.22 11.89
CA GLN A 84 4.01 -18.43 10.68
C GLN A 84 4.00 -19.32 9.43
N ALA A 85 4.98 -20.20 9.26
CA ALA A 85 5.05 -21.12 8.14
C ALA A 85 3.84 -22.07 8.07
N LYS A 86 3.30 -22.49 9.22
CA LYS A 86 2.14 -23.38 9.31
C LYS A 86 0.81 -22.69 8.96
N HIS A 87 0.65 -21.41 9.31
CA HIS A 87 -0.65 -20.73 9.18
C HIS A 87 -0.70 -19.68 8.06
N PHE A 88 0.43 -19.10 7.68
CA PHE A 88 0.56 -18.03 6.67
C PHE A 88 1.47 -18.40 5.49
N GLY A 89 1.94 -19.66 5.42
CA GLY A 89 2.76 -20.15 4.31
C GLY A 89 1.94 -20.47 3.05
N LYS A 90 2.28 -21.54 2.35
CA LYS A 90 1.70 -21.93 1.05
C LYS A 90 0.18 -22.21 1.06
N LYS A 91 -0.41 -22.43 2.24
CA LYS A 91 -1.85 -22.67 2.44
C LYS A 91 -2.36 -21.80 3.58
N PRO A 92 -2.72 -20.53 3.33
CA PRO A 92 -3.19 -19.64 4.37
C PRO A 92 -4.44 -20.24 5.02
N THR A 93 -4.45 -20.33 6.35
CA THR A 93 -5.56 -20.89 7.12
C THR A 93 -6.11 -19.83 8.08
N ALA A 94 -7.42 -19.82 8.37
CA ALA A 94 -8.06 -18.89 9.30
C ALA A 94 -7.85 -19.21 10.81
N LYS A 95 -7.14 -20.29 11.14
CA LYS A 95 -6.78 -20.69 12.51
C LYS A 95 -6.18 -19.59 13.41
N PRO A 96 -5.27 -18.69 12.96
CA PRO A 96 -4.75 -17.62 13.81
C PRO A 96 -5.85 -16.68 14.31
N LEU A 97 -6.92 -16.45 13.55
CA LEU A 97 -8.06 -15.67 14.00
C LEU A 97 -8.77 -16.36 15.17
N ILE A 98 -8.98 -17.67 15.07
CA ILE A 98 -9.58 -18.48 16.14
C ILE A 98 -8.69 -18.46 17.38
N HIS A 99 -7.37 -18.59 17.22
CA HIS A 99 -6.43 -18.52 18.35
C HIS A 99 -6.52 -17.19 19.10
N ILE A 100 -6.70 -16.06 18.39
CA ILE A 100 -6.89 -14.75 19.00
C ILE A 100 -8.21 -14.68 19.76
N ILE A 101 -9.31 -15.15 19.18
CA ILE A 101 -10.63 -15.15 19.82
C ILE A 101 -10.60 -15.97 21.11
N VAL A 102 -10.08 -17.19 21.04
CA VAL A 102 -9.96 -18.08 22.21
C VAL A 102 -9.06 -17.45 23.28
N GLY A 103 -7.91 -16.89 22.88
CA GLY A 103 -7.02 -16.21 23.82
C GLY A 103 -7.70 -15.02 24.51
N MET A 104 -8.45 -14.22 23.77
CA MET A 104 -9.18 -13.07 24.30
C MET A 104 -10.29 -13.50 25.26
N THR A 105 -11.07 -14.52 24.92
CA THR A 105 -12.14 -15.04 25.79
C THR A 105 -11.59 -15.59 27.10
N LEU A 106 -10.50 -16.36 27.05
CA LEU A 106 -9.87 -16.92 28.25
C LEU A 106 -9.28 -15.84 29.14
N LEU A 107 -8.64 -14.82 28.56
CA LEU A 107 -8.15 -13.66 29.32
C LEU A 107 -9.29 -12.86 29.94
N GLY A 108 -10.37 -12.61 29.20
CA GLY A 108 -11.55 -11.92 29.73
C GLY A 108 -12.18 -12.68 30.90
N TYR A 109 -12.34 -14.00 30.76
CA TYR A 109 -12.87 -14.85 31.81
C TYR A 109 -11.94 -14.90 33.04
N SER A 110 -10.62 -14.99 32.85
CA SER A 110 -9.69 -15.03 34.00
C SER A 110 -9.74 -13.74 34.81
N ILE A 111 -9.82 -12.58 34.15
CA ILE A 111 -9.96 -11.28 34.82
C ILE A 111 -11.29 -11.23 35.57
N GLN A 112 -12.42 -11.57 34.92
CA GLN A 112 -13.74 -11.56 35.54
C GLN A 112 -13.84 -12.59 36.69
N TYR A 113 -13.12 -13.71 36.59
CA TYR A 113 -13.04 -14.70 37.66
C TYR A 113 -12.34 -14.13 38.89
N ILE A 114 -11.20 -13.45 38.70
CA ILE A 114 -10.44 -12.85 39.80
C ILE A 114 -11.22 -11.70 40.46
N THR A 115 -11.84 -10.82 39.67
CA THR A 115 -12.45 -9.57 40.19
C THR A 115 -13.90 -9.72 40.62
N HIS A 116 -14.65 -10.64 40.02
CA HIS A 116 -16.09 -10.77 40.23
C HIS A 116 -16.45 -12.14 40.81
N LEU A 117 -16.18 -13.24 40.10
CA LEU A 117 -16.69 -14.57 40.50
C LEU A 117 -16.06 -15.12 41.79
N ARG A 118 -14.78 -14.85 42.08
CA ARG A 118 -14.15 -15.36 43.33
C ARG A 118 -14.70 -14.71 44.59
N HIS A 119 -15.20 -13.47 44.49
CA HIS A 119 -15.62 -12.67 45.64
C HIS A 119 -17.09 -12.86 46.00
N HIS A 120 -17.88 -13.51 45.13
CA HIS A 120 -19.30 -13.79 45.35
C HIS A 120 -19.58 -14.90 46.38
N LYS A 121 -18.59 -15.69 46.78
CA LYS A 121 -18.75 -16.75 47.80
C LYS A 121 -18.03 -16.47 49.13
N ASN A 122 -16.98 -15.65 49.12
CA ASN A 122 -16.13 -15.41 50.29
C ASN A 122 -16.48 -14.13 51.08
N ASN A 123 -17.42 -13.32 50.58
CA ASN A 123 -18.04 -12.26 51.35
C ASN A 123 -19.50 -12.65 51.57
N ALA A 124 -19.84 -13.08 52.79
CA ALA A 124 -21.25 -13.16 53.17
C ALA A 124 -21.81 -11.74 53.13
N HIS A 125 -22.97 -11.55 52.49
CA HIS A 125 -23.78 -10.35 52.68
C HIS A 125 -24.25 -10.26 54.13
#